data_AF-A0A3S4T0E6-F1
#
_entry.id   AF-A0A3S4T0E6-F1
#
_cell.length_a   1.000
_cell.length_b   1.000
_cell.length_c   1.000
_cell.angle_alpha   90.00
_cell.angle_beta   90.00
_cell.angle_gamma   90.00
#
_symmetry.space_group_name_H-M   'P 1'
#
loop_
_entity.id
_entity.type
_entity.pdbx_description
1 polymer ?
#
loop_
_entity_poly.entity_id
_entity_poly.type
_entity_poly.pdbx_seq_one_letter_code
_entity_poly.pdbx_strand_id
1 'polypeptide(L)'
;MQQSSYLKSNLSCDDFINNATLVALLVAFANTKPCDIGFVIESSYKSSKYSPVELTEIIYQENNQLLCDFTGLLFQLNKTKHQFFIQTDLPSDEFFNQIYKYIQIKRIEHQISDHDFSNLILLSFFGLRGSPDFKLNFYSLDLPRQIVSFQYLDHLFKLLTNISDLRQLNLNFRELQYQFIVGENERNTQFRINLRYFYDNLAKDLLKVNKFKANILLHNNELIITKNIARESKTFIERLMFYKDKVLNQQNTEREIEQLRKVLGFVYDEMIDERVKRNQGIVQYVRAFFDDECACCKNIYPLESRTFKYRHSERFYLEIHHVISFSVDHTLDQIDNLVKLCPACHRALTKNRADETYQKQLISAILVNAPKAKEFCLNFTDENNCIQFIYDRLR
;
A
#
# COMPACT_ATOMS: atom_id res chain seq x y z
N MET A 1 -19.44 25.17 -33.70
CA MET A 1 -19.09 25.16 -32.26
C MET A 1 -20.10 24.28 -31.54
N GLN A 2 -19.78 23.00 -31.33
CA GLN A 2 -20.63 22.07 -30.59
C GLN A 2 -20.27 22.17 -29.10
N GLN A 3 -21.29 22.41 -28.29
CA GLN A 3 -21.21 22.48 -26.83
C GLN A 3 -20.71 21.14 -26.27
N SER A 4 -19.61 21.21 -25.51
CA SER A 4 -19.15 20.15 -24.62
C SER A 4 -20.24 19.89 -23.59
N SER A 5 -20.79 18.67 -23.57
CA SER A 5 -21.71 18.24 -22.53
C SER A 5 -21.01 18.35 -21.17
N TYR A 6 -21.56 19.16 -20.27
CA TYR A 6 -21.13 19.26 -18.89
C TYR A 6 -21.10 17.85 -18.26
N LEU A 7 -19.88 17.39 -17.90
CA LEU A 7 -19.69 16.23 -17.04
C LEU A 7 -20.32 16.59 -15.68
N LYS A 8 -21.50 16.06 -15.38
CA LYS A 8 -22.15 16.25 -14.08
C LYS A 8 -21.28 15.56 -13.02
N SER A 9 -20.93 16.29 -11.96
CA SER A 9 -20.32 15.69 -10.77
C SER A 9 -21.25 14.59 -10.24
N ASN A 10 -20.66 13.46 -9.83
CA ASN A 10 -21.46 12.34 -9.29
C ASN A 10 -21.70 12.50 -7.79
N LEU A 11 -20.77 13.14 -7.07
CA LEU A 11 -20.85 13.28 -5.61
C LEU A 11 -19.88 14.35 -5.08
N SER A 12 -20.18 14.96 -3.94
CA SER A 12 -19.22 15.76 -3.17
C SER A 12 -18.21 14.85 -2.45
N CYS A 13 -17.03 15.37 -2.08
CA CYS A 13 -16.05 14.59 -1.33
C CYS A 13 -16.54 14.17 0.05
N ASP A 14 -17.24 15.03 0.78
CA ASP A 14 -17.78 14.69 2.09
C ASP A 14 -18.81 13.56 1.98
N ASP A 15 -19.71 13.65 1.00
CA ASP A 15 -20.68 12.58 0.73
C ASP A 15 -19.98 11.29 0.31
N PHE A 16 -18.89 11.38 -0.45
CA PHE A 16 -18.11 10.22 -0.90
C PHE A 16 -17.47 9.52 0.29
N ILE A 17 -16.71 10.26 1.08
CA ILE A 17 -15.94 9.72 2.20
C ILE A 17 -16.87 9.07 3.24
N ASN A 18 -18.03 9.68 3.52
CA ASN A 18 -18.95 9.18 4.54
C ASN A 18 -19.76 7.95 4.09
N ASN A 19 -20.09 7.83 2.81
CA ASN A 19 -20.98 6.79 2.30
C ASN A 19 -20.29 5.70 1.47
N ALA A 20 -19.03 5.90 1.08
CA ALA A 20 -18.29 4.93 0.28
C ALA A 20 -18.09 3.60 1.03
N THR A 21 -18.26 2.51 0.29
CA THR A 21 -17.84 1.19 0.75
C THR A 21 -16.32 1.11 0.87
N LEU A 22 -15.81 0.14 1.63
CA LEU A 22 -14.37 -0.14 1.68
C LEU A 22 -13.76 -0.32 0.28
N VAL A 23 -14.49 -1.00 -0.61
CA VAL A 23 -14.06 -1.25 -1.99
C VAL A 23 -14.01 0.04 -2.80
N ALA A 24 -15.01 0.91 -2.68
CA ALA A 24 -15.01 2.22 -3.32
C ALA A 24 -13.80 3.07 -2.89
N LEU A 25 -13.48 3.08 -1.59
CA LEU A 25 -12.32 3.81 -1.07
C LEU A 25 -10.99 3.25 -1.60
N LEU A 26 -10.82 1.92 -1.63
CA LEU A 26 -9.64 1.27 -2.20
C LEU A 26 -9.50 1.54 -3.70
N VAL A 27 -10.60 1.49 -4.45
CA VAL A 27 -10.64 1.80 -5.88
C VAL A 27 -10.28 3.26 -6.12
N ALA A 28 -10.80 4.18 -5.29
CA ALA A 28 -10.46 5.60 -5.36
C ALA A 28 -8.97 5.84 -5.06
N PHE A 29 -8.43 5.23 -4.00
CA PHE A 29 -7.00 5.36 -3.67
C PHE A 29 -6.10 4.94 -4.84
N ALA A 30 -6.46 3.85 -5.52
CA ALA A 30 -5.62 3.26 -6.55
C ALA A 30 -5.82 3.84 -7.96
N ASN A 31 -6.99 4.41 -8.28
CA ASN A 31 -7.37 4.73 -9.67
C ASN A 31 -7.81 6.18 -9.89
N THR A 32 -7.67 7.04 -8.88
CA THR A 32 -7.98 8.45 -8.99
C THR A 32 -6.90 9.25 -9.72
N LYS A 33 -7.33 10.28 -10.47
CA LYS A 33 -6.47 11.33 -11.02
C LYS A 33 -7.11 12.71 -10.76
N PRO A 34 -6.31 13.78 -10.61
CA PRO A 34 -6.84 15.14 -10.53
C PRO A 34 -7.56 15.54 -11.83
N CYS A 35 -8.60 16.36 -11.71
CA CYS A 35 -9.30 17.01 -12.81
C CYS A 35 -9.78 18.40 -12.39
N ASP A 36 -10.33 19.18 -13.33
CA ASP A 36 -10.68 20.59 -13.10
C ASP A 36 -11.66 20.84 -11.94
N ILE A 37 -12.49 19.84 -11.61
CA ILE A 37 -13.53 19.94 -10.58
C ILE A 37 -13.20 19.14 -9.31
N GLY A 38 -11.97 18.61 -9.20
CA GLY A 38 -11.53 17.76 -8.09
C GLY A 38 -10.84 16.50 -8.60
N PHE A 39 -11.52 15.35 -8.46
CA PHE A 39 -10.93 14.05 -8.74
C PHE A 39 -11.82 13.17 -9.61
N VAL A 40 -11.20 12.35 -10.46
CA VAL A 40 -11.88 11.31 -11.25
C VAL A 40 -11.29 9.94 -10.97
N ILE A 41 -12.13 9.00 -10.54
CA ILE A 41 -11.81 7.59 -10.54
C ILE A 41 -12.02 7.08 -11.96
N GLU A 42 -10.96 6.56 -12.59
CA GLU A 42 -11.01 6.15 -13.99
C GLU A 42 -10.57 4.69 -14.17
N SER A 43 -11.42 3.90 -14.82
CA SER A 43 -11.05 2.60 -15.39
C SER A 43 -10.97 2.72 -16.91
N SER A 44 -9.87 2.25 -17.48
CA SER A 44 -9.69 2.16 -18.93
C SER A 44 -8.75 1.01 -19.28
N TYR A 45 -9.04 0.37 -20.42
CA TYR A 45 -8.28 -0.75 -20.95
C TYR A 45 -8.41 -0.75 -22.48
N LYS A 46 -7.43 -1.34 -23.14
CA LYS A 46 -7.33 -1.39 -24.61
C LYS A 46 -7.44 -2.83 -25.08
N SER A 47 -7.67 -3.01 -26.38
CA SER A 47 -7.60 -4.32 -27.01
C SER A 47 -6.23 -4.94 -26.76
N SER A 48 -6.23 -6.27 -26.64
CA SER A 48 -5.03 -7.05 -26.36
C SER A 48 -4.93 -8.16 -27.39
N LYS A 49 -3.73 -8.38 -27.91
CA LYS A 49 -3.44 -9.54 -28.76
C LYS A 49 -3.65 -10.89 -28.06
N TYR A 50 -3.70 -10.88 -26.73
CA TYR A 50 -3.98 -12.04 -25.89
C TYR A 50 -5.47 -12.20 -25.58
N SER A 51 -6.33 -11.32 -26.10
CA SER A 51 -7.75 -11.40 -25.83
C SER A 51 -8.42 -12.46 -26.70
N PRO A 52 -9.26 -13.35 -26.12
CA PRO A 52 -10.08 -14.27 -26.90
C PRO A 52 -11.24 -13.59 -27.63
N VAL A 53 -11.56 -12.34 -27.27
CA VAL A 53 -12.72 -11.60 -27.77
C VAL A 53 -12.35 -10.17 -28.14
N GLU A 54 -13.02 -9.61 -29.14
CA GLU A 54 -12.91 -8.20 -29.49
C GLU A 54 -13.61 -7.32 -28.45
N LEU A 55 -13.07 -6.13 -28.17
CA LEU A 55 -13.71 -5.16 -27.29
C LEU A 55 -14.86 -4.45 -28.02
N THR A 56 -16.08 -4.81 -27.66
CA THR A 56 -17.31 -4.19 -28.17
C THR A 56 -17.94 -3.26 -27.14
N GLU A 57 -18.86 -2.40 -27.59
CA GLU A 57 -19.64 -1.53 -26.70
C GLU A 57 -20.40 -2.33 -25.63
N ILE A 58 -20.95 -3.50 -25.98
CA ILE A 58 -21.65 -4.40 -25.05
C ILE A 58 -20.73 -4.82 -23.91
N ILE A 59 -19.46 -5.16 -24.19
CA ILE A 59 -18.49 -5.52 -23.15
C ILE A 59 -18.17 -4.33 -22.24
N TYR A 60 -18.06 -3.12 -22.80
CA TYR A 60 -17.89 -1.92 -21.98
C TYR A 60 -19.11 -1.66 -21.11
N GLN A 61 -20.34 -1.80 -21.61
CA GLN A 61 -21.56 -1.64 -20.81
C GLN A 61 -21.64 -2.69 -19.70
N GLU A 62 -21.37 -3.96 -20.00
CA GLU A 62 -21.33 -5.05 -19.01
C GLU A 62 -20.28 -4.78 -17.93
N ASN A 63 -19.05 -4.42 -18.31
CA ASN A 63 -18.01 -4.11 -17.34
C ASN A 63 -18.31 -2.83 -16.54
N ASN A 64 -19.05 -1.86 -17.10
CA ASN A 64 -19.48 -0.68 -16.36
C ASN A 64 -20.45 -1.08 -15.24
N GLN A 65 -21.41 -1.97 -15.54
CA GLN A 65 -22.34 -2.49 -14.54
C GLN A 65 -21.60 -3.27 -13.44
N LEU A 66 -20.69 -4.18 -13.82
CA LEU A 66 -19.87 -4.93 -12.86
C LEU A 66 -19.06 -3.99 -11.95
N LEU A 67 -18.48 -2.93 -12.51
CA LEU A 67 -17.73 -1.95 -11.73
C LEU A 67 -18.64 -1.19 -10.76
N CYS A 68 -19.85 -0.80 -11.19
CA CYS A 68 -20.85 -0.19 -10.32
C CYS A 68 -21.24 -1.13 -9.17
N ASP A 69 -21.54 -2.39 -9.47
CA ASP A 69 -21.94 -3.39 -8.48
C ASP A 69 -20.81 -3.69 -7.48
N PHE A 70 -19.57 -3.79 -7.98
CA PHE A 70 -18.39 -4.05 -7.14
C PHE A 70 -18.09 -2.90 -6.18
N THR A 71 -18.23 -1.65 -6.63
CA THR A 71 -17.86 -0.48 -5.83
C THR A 71 -19.03 0.13 -5.05
N GLY A 72 -20.26 -0.07 -5.53
CA GLY A 72 -21.43 0.69 -5.10
C GLY A 72 -21.47 2.12 -5.66
N LEU A 73 -20.58 2.48 -6.60
CA LEU A 73 -20.51 3.81 -7.21
C LEU A 73 -21.14 3.82 -8.60
N LEU A 74 -21.87 4.89 -8.93
CA LEU A 74 -22.52 5.04 -10.24
C LEU A 74 -21.52 5.53 -11.29
N PHE A 75 -20.67 4.63 -11.79
CA PHE A 75 -19.76 4.93 -12.89
C PHE A 75 -20.51 5.22 -14.19
N GLN A 76 -20.04 6.24 -14.92
CA GLN A 76 -20.53 6.61 -16.23
C GLN A 76 -19.57 6.13 -17.32
N LEU A 77 -20.11 5.58 -18.40
CA LEU A 77 -19.32 5.18 -19.56
C LEU A 77 -19.16 6.36 -20.52
N ASN A 78 -17.94 6.87 -20.64
CA ASN A 78 -17.55 7.89 -21.61
C ASN A 78 -16.69 7.24 -22.70
N LYS A 79 -17.34 6.85 -23.80
CA LYS A 79 -16.73 6.05 -24.89
C LYS A 79 -16.18 4.72 -24.37
N THR A 80 -14.88 4.65 -24.10
CA THR A 80 -14.17 3.44 -23.63
C THR A 80 -13.64 3.59 -22.20
N LYS A 81 -14.04 4.65 -21.51
CA LYS A 81 -13.60 4.98 -20.15
C LYS A 81 -14.77 4.91 -19.19
N HIS A 82 -14.58 4.24 -18.07
CA HIS A 82 -15.53 4.25 -16.95
C HIS A 82 -15.07 5.32 -15.97
N GLN A 83 -15.91 6.31 -15.70
CA GLN A 83 -15.54 7.49 -14.93
C GLN A 83 -16.52 7.73 -13.78
N PHE A 84 -15.98 8.04 -12.61
CA PHE A 84 -16.73 8.54 -11.47
C PHE A 84 -16.06 9.81 -10.94
N PHE A 85 -16.80 10.91 -10.87
CA PHE A 85 -16.26 12.22 -10.49
C PHE A 85 -16.59 12.54 -9.03
N ILE A 86 -15.57 12.94 -8.27
CA ILE A 86 -15.66 13.43 -6.89
C ILE A 86 -15.32 14.91 -6.93
N GLN A 87 -16.29 15.73 -6.53
CA GLN A 87 -16.12 17.19 -6.49
C GLN A 87 -15.48 17.62 -5.18
N THR A 88 -14.37 18.35 -5.26
CA THR A 88 -13.67 18.91 -4.10
C THR A 88 -12.60 19.91 -4.51
N ASP A 89 -12.32 20.84 -3.60
CA ASP A 89 -11.19 21.78 -3.68
C ASP A 89 -9.97 21.29 -2.88
N LEU A 90 -10.05 20.09 -2.28
CA LEU A 90 -8.96 19.53 -1.47
C LEU A 90 -7.69 19.29 -2.32
N PRO A 91 -6.51 19.64 -1.78
CA PRO A 91 -5.24 19.19 -2.34
C PRO A 91 -5.14 17.66 -2.39
N SER A 92 -4.34 17.12 -3.31
CA SER A 92 -4.18 15.67 -3.49
C SER A 92 -3.77 14.95 -2.21
N ASP A 93 -2.81 15.49 -1.46
CA ASP A 93 -2.32 14.86 -0.23
C ASP A 93 -3.41 14.79 0.85
N GLU A 94 -4.19 15.85 1.02
CA GLU A 94 -5.31 15.88 1.96
C GLU A 94 -6.40 14.88 1.56
N PHE A 95 -6.74 14.82 0.27
CA PHE A 95 -7.72 13.88 -0.26
C PHE A 95 -7.31 12.42 -0.03
N PHE A 96 -6.07 12.05 -0.39
CA PHE A 96 -5.59 10.68 -0.18
C PHE A 96 -5.39 10.32 1.29
N ASN A 97 -5.06 11.30 2.14
CA ASN A 97 -5.01 11.10 3.59
C ASN A 97 -6.39 10.76 4.16
N GLN A 98 -7.43 11.48 3.73
CA GLN A 98 -8.81 11.17 4.12
C GLN A 98 -9.23 9.78 3.64
N ILE A 99 -8.99 9.46 2.37
CA ILE A 99 -9.30 8.11 1.84
C ILE A 99 -8.59 7.03 2.66
N TYR A 100 -7.29 7.18 2.90
CA TYR A 100 -6.53 6.19 3.67
C TYR A 100 -7.09 6.00 5.07
N LYS A 101 -7.41 7.09 5.79
CA LYS A 101 -8.03 7.04 7.11
C LYS A 101 -9.32 6.24 7.10
N TYR A 102 -10.22 6.52 6.17
CA TYR A 102 -11.51 5.84 6.08
C TYR A 102 -11.40 4.38 5.62
N ILE A 103 -10.38 4.02 4.83
CA ILE A 103 -10.06 2.61 4.54
C ILE A 103 -9.78 1.85 5.84
N GLN A 104 -8.96 2.43 6.74
CA GLN A 104 -8.62 1.78 8.02
C GLN A 104 -9.85 1.66 8.92
N ILE A 105 -10.65 2.73 9.03
CA ILE A 105 -11.89 2.73 9.83
C ILE A 105 -12.84 1.63 9.31
N LYS A 106 -13.14 1.62 8.01
CA LYS A 106 -14.08 0.66 7.41
C LYS A 106 -13.61 -0.79 7.52
N ARG A 107 -12.30 -1.04 7.39
CA ARG A 107 -11.74 -2.38 7.58
C ARG A 107 -12.09 -2.94 8.97
N ILE A 108 -11.93 -2.12 10.02
CA ILE A 108 -12.19 -2.54 11.40
C ILE A 108 -13.67 -2.63 11.69
N GLU A 109 -14.46 -1.61 11.32
CA GLU A 109 -15.91 -1.58 11.53
C GLU A 109 -16.59 -2.84 10.99
N HIS A 110 -16.12 -3.31 9.82
CA HIS A 110 -16.65 -4.50 9.16
C HIS A 110 -15.89 -5.79 9.48
N GLN A 111 -14.89 -5.76 10.38
CA GLN A 111 -14.10 -6.92 10.82
C GLN A 111 -13.56 -7.75 9.63
N ILE A 112 -13.03 -7.05 8.62
CA ILE A 112 -12.54 -7.69 7.40
C ILE A 112 -11.24 -8.43 7.69
N SER A 113 -11.21 -9.74 7.41
CA SER A 113 -10.02 -10.58 7.58
C SER A 113 -8.83 -10.08 6.75
N ASP A 114 -7.61 -10.37 7.17
CA ASP A 114 -6.40 -10.00 6.42
C ASP A 114 -6.36 -10.57 5.01
N HIS A 115 -6.81 -11.82 4.87
CA HIS A 115 -6.87 -12.48 3.57
C HIS A 115 -7.83 -11.75 2.63
N ASP A 116 -9.03 -11.43 3.12
CA ASP A 116 -10.03 -10.74 2.31
C ASP A 116 -9.59 -9.31 2.01
N PHE A 117 -9.00 -8.61 2.98
CA PHE A 117 -8.47 -7.27 2.78
C PHE A 117 -7.33 -7.24 1.75
N SER A 118 -6.40 -8.19 1.82
CA SER A 118 -5.35 -8.37 0.82
C SER A 118 -5.94 -8.55 -0.58
N ASN A 119 -6.97 -9.40 -0.73
CA ASN A 119 -7.62 -9.64 -2.01
C ASN A 119 -8.37 -8.40 -2.53
N LEU A 120 -9.06 -7.66 -1.66
CA LEU A 120 -9.74 -6.41 -2.01
C LEU A 120 -8.75 -5.33 -2.47
N ILE A 121 -7.59 -5.20 -1.80
CA ILE A 121 -6.51 -4.29 -2.25
C ILE A 121 -6.09 -4.68 -3.67
N LEU A 122 -5.72 -5.94 -3.89
CA LEU A 122 -5.19 -6.39 -5.18
C LEU A 122 -6.21 -6.26 -6.32
N LEU A 123 -7.49 -6.58 -6.08
CA LEU A 123 -8.55 -6.39 -7.06
C LEU A 123 -8.78 -4.91 -7.36
N SER A 124 -8.81 -4.05 -6.35
CA SER A 124 -9.04 -2.61 -6.51
C SER A 124 -7.89 -1.94 -7.29
N PHE A 125 -6.65 -2.38 -7.05
CA PHE A 125 -5.47 -1.85 -7.75
C PHE A 125 -5.37 -2.36 -9.19
N PHE A 126 -5.44 -3.68 -9.41
CA PHE A 126 -5.15 -4.26 -10.73
C PHE A 126 -6.38 -4.44 -11.62
N GLY A 127 -7.58 -4.55 -11.04
CA GLY A 127 -8.80 -4.86 -11.80
C GLY A 127 -9.18 -3.78 -12.83
N LEU A 128 -9.00 -2.51 -12.49
CA LEU A 128 -9.42 -1.39 -13.34
C LEU A 128 -8.40 -1.05 -14.42
N ARG A 129 -7.14 -0.78 -14.05
CA ARG A 129 -6.10 -0.31 -14.98
C ARG A 129 -4.91 -1.27 -15.14
N GLY A 130 -4.84 -2.35 -14.36
CA GLY A 130 -3.76 -3.32 -14.47
C GLY A 130 -3.73 -4.03 -15.83
N SER A 131 -2.53 -4.36 -16.32
CA SER A 131 -2.32 -5.15 -17.56
C SER A 131 -1.31 -6.30 -17.38
N PRO A 132 -1.60 -7.52 -17.87
CA PRO A 132 -0.70 -8.65 -17.71
C PRO A 132 0.48 -8.58 -18.70
N ASP A 133 1.68 -8.82 -18.18
CA ASP A 133 2.91 -9.08 -18.92
C ASP A 133 3.24 -10.57 -18.81
N PHE A 134 2.78 -11.33 -19.81
CA PHE A 134 3.03 -12.76 -19.91
C PHE A 134 4.51 -13.10 -20.15
N LYS A 135 5.34 -12.17 -20.60
CA LYS A 135 6.77 -12.45 -20.80
C LYS A 135 7.51 -12.35 -19.47
N LEU A 136 7.31 -11.25 -18.74
CA LEU A 136 8.02 -10.96 -17.50
C LEU A 136 7.35 -11.53 -16.25
N ASN A 137 6.19 -12.21 -16.39
CA ASN A 137 5.44 -12.79 -15.28
C ASN A 137 4.95 -11.74 -14.27
N PHE A 138 4.49 -10.59 -14.75
CA PHE A 138 3.95 -9.53 -13.89
C PHE A 138 2.58 -9.08 -14.34
N TYR A 139 1.69 -8.82 -13.40
CA TYR A 139 0.53 -7.96 -13.62
C TYR A 139 0.91 -6.56 -13.17
N SER A 140 0.86 -5.57 -14.06
CA SER A 140 1.41 -4.23 -13.83
C SER A 140 0.33 -3.14 -13.85
N LEU A 141 0.45 -2.18 -12.94
CA LEU A 141 -0.34 -0.96 -12.83
C LEU A 141 0.60 0.26 -12.87
N ASP A 142 0.28 1.26 -13.69
CA ASP A 142 0.99 2.53 -13.70
C ASP A 142 0.49 3.46 -12.57
N LEU A 143 1.41 3.95 -11.75
CA LEU A 143 1.15 4.96 -10.71
C LEU A 143 1.24 6.37 -11.33
N PRO A 144 0.13 7.13 -11.44
CA PRO A 144 0.15 8.44 -12.10
C PRO A 144 1.01 9.43 -11.32
N ARG A 145 2.03 10.01 -11.94
CA ARG A 145 2.95 10.97 -11.27
C ARG A 145 2.25 12.16 -10.63
N GLN A 146 1.13 12.59 -11.21
CA GLN A 146 0.32 13.71 -10.71
C GLN A 146 -0.17 13.51 -9.27
N ILE A 147 -0.27 12.26 -8.79
CA ILE A 147 -0.72 11.94 -7.44
C ILE A 147 0.39 11.34 -6.56
N VAL A 148 1.55 11.00 -7.14
CA VAL A 148 2.62 10.32 -6.42
C VAL A 148 3.43 11.35 -5.64
N SER A 149 2.98 11.62 -4.42
CA SER A 149 3.67 12.41 -3.41
C SER A 149 4.35 11.50 -2.37
N PHE A 150 5.13 12.11 -1.47
CA PHE A 150 5.73 11.39 -0.34
C PHE A 150 4.65 10.79 0.56
N GLN A 151 3.60 11.56 0.84
CA GLN A 151 2.49 11.14 1.69
C GLN A 151 1.67 10.02 1.01
N TYR A 152 1.38 10.15 -0.29
CA TYR A 152 0.72 9.10 -1.05
C TYR A 152 1.49 7.78 -1.00
N LEU A 153 2.81 7.81 -1.21
CA LEU A 153 3.65 6.61 -1.16
C LEU A 153 3.73 6.02 0.24
N ASP A 154 3.69 6.84 1.30
CA ASP A 154 3.64 6.38 2.69
C ASP A 154 2.33 5.62 2.96
N HIS A 155 1.19 6.17 2.53
CA HIS A 155 -0.10 5.48 2.62
C HIS A 155 -0.16 4.22 1.74
N LEU A 156 0.36 4.30 0.52
CA LEU A 156 0.47 3.14 -0.37
C LEU A 156 1.27 2.05 0.32
N PHE A 157 2.42 2.38 0.89
CA PHE A 157 3.25 1.42 1.59
C PHE A 157 2.49 0.70 2.70
N LYS A 158 1.83 1.47 3.57
CA LYS A 158 1.03 0.95 4.68
C LYS A 158 -0.10 0.05 4.19
N LEU A 159 -0.77 0.41 3.10
CA LEU A 159 -1.76 -0.47 2.49
C LEU A 159 -1.12 -1.76 1.99
N LEU A 160 -0.01 -1.67 1.28
CA LEU A 160 0.65 -2.84 0.69
C LEU A 160 1.23 -3.79 1.74
N THR A 161 1.58 -3.33 2.95
CA THR A 161 1.99 -4.24 4.04
C THR A 161 0.89 -5.22 4.46
N ASN A 162 -0.35 -4.98 4.07
CA ASN A 162 -1.48 -5.90 4.29
C ASN A 162 -1.57 -7.04 3.28
N ILE A 163 -0.73 -7.04 2.24
CA ILE A 163 -0.74 -8.10 1.24
C ILE A 163 -0.04 -9.34 1.83
N SER A 164 -0.72 -10.48 1.75
CA SER A 164 -0.31 -11.73 2.41
C SER A 164 1.09 -12.21 2.04
N ASP A 165 1.54 -11.92 0.81
CA ASP A 165 2.88 -12.25 0.36
C ASP A 165 3.55 -11.11 -0.40
N LEU A 166 4.29 -10.27 0.34
CA LEU A 166 5.05 -9.14 -0.19
C LEU A 166 6.12 -9.55 -1.22
N ARG A 167 6.58 -10.82 -1.23
CA ARG A 167 7.52 -11.35 -2.23
C ARG A 167 7.00 -11.23 -3.65
N GLN A 168 5.68 -11.27 -3.78
CA GLN A 168 5.02 -11.25 -5.08
C GLN A 168 4.96 -9.84 -5.65
N LEU A 169 5.23 -8.82 -4.85
CA LEU A 169 5.17 -7.42 -5.26
C LEU A 169 6.51 -6.97 -5.84
N ASN A 170 6.42 -6.08 -6.82
CA ASN A 170 7.58 -5.44 -7.42
C ASN A 170 7.26 -3.99 -7.77
N LEU A 171 8.22 -3.10 -7.52
CA LEU A 171 8.20 -1.75 -8.07
C LEU A 171 9.23 -1.64 -9.18
N ASN A 172 8.79 -1.05 -10.28
CA ASN A 172 9.63 -0.73 -11.40
C ASN A 172 9.63 0.78 -11.65
N PHE A 173 10.65 1.43 -11.10
CA PHE A 173 10.90 2.87 -11.22
C PHE A 173 11.29 3.20 -12.66
N ARG A 174 10.33 3.66 -13.45
CA ARG A 174 10.57 4.03 -14.85
C ARG A 174 11.42 5.28 -14.95
N GLU A 175 11.34 6.15 -13.96
CA GLU A 175 12.13 7.38 -13.82
C GLU A 175 13.63 7.13 -13.80
N LEU A 176 14.05 5.93 -13.37
CA LEU A 176 15.46 5.57 -13.34
C LEU A 176 15.93 4.92 -14.65
N GLN A 177 15.09 4.72 -15.66
CA GLN A 177 15.47 4.03 -16.91
C GLN A 177 16.08 5.00 -17.92
N TYR A 178 16.99 4.52 -18.78
CA TYR A 178 17.76 5.40 -19.68
C TYR A 178 16.83 6.21 -20.58
N GLN A 179 15.83 5.55 -21.15
CA GLN A 179 14.78 6.16 -21.99
C GLN A 179 14.03 7.30 -21.30
N PHE A 180 13.93 7.26 -19.97
CA PHE A 180 13.33 8.34 -19.20
C PHE A 180 14.27 9.54 -19.10
N ILE A 181 15.54 9.28 -18.77
CA ILE A 181 16.58 10.30 -18.56
C ILE A 181 16.85 11.09 -19.84
N VAL A 182 16.89 10.41 -21.00
CA VAL A 182 17.11 11.07 -22.29
C VAL A 182 15.84 11.68 -22.91
N GLY A 183 14.70 11.63 -22.20
CA GLY A 183 13.44 12.20 -22.66
C GLY A 183 12.75 11.44 -23.80
N GLU A 184 13.23 10.24 -24.17
CA GLU A 184 12.61 9.41 -25.21
C GLU A 184 11.23 8.89 -24.79
N ASN A 185 11.05 8.55 -23.51
CA ASN A 185 9.79 8.00 -23.01
C ASN A 185 9.56 8.25 -21.52
N GLU A 186 8.64 9.17 -21.23
CA GLU A 186 8.32 9.60 -19.86
C GLU A 186 7.31 8.70 -19.14
N ARG A 187 7.63 7.41 -18.99
CA ARG A 187 6.70 6.44 -18.39
C ARG A 187 6.58 6.59 -16.87
N ASN A 188 5.35 6.44 -16.38
CA ASN A 188 5.06 6.35 -14.94
C ASN A 188 5.73 5.15 -14.27
N THR A 189 6.10 5.29 -13.00
CA THR A 189 6.51 4.16 -12.15
C THR A 189 5.41 3.10 -12.10
N GLN A 190 5.82 1.82 -12.13
CA GLN A 190 4.91 0.68 -12.18
C GLN A 190 4.88 -0.06 -10.85
N PHE A 191 3.69 -0.21 -10.29
CA PHE A 191 3.39 -1.18 -9.26
C PHE A 191 3.03 -2.52 -9.90
N ARG A 192 3.67 -3.59 -9.48
CA ARG A 192 3.55 -4.91 -10.11
C ARG A 192 3.33 -5.99 -9.07
N ILE A 193 2.64 -7.03 -9.49
CA ILE A 193 2.50 -8.29 -8.76
C ILE A 193 2.85 -9.47 -9.66
N ASN A 194 3.39 -10.56 -9.12
CA ASN A 194 3.65 -11.80 -9.84
C ASN A 194 2.35 -12.28 -10.52
N LEU A 195 2.39 -12.45 -11.84
CA LEU A 195 1.22 -12.80 -12.64
C LEU A 195 0.65 -14.16 -12.27
N ARG A 196 1.52 -15.15 -12.03
CA ARG A 196 1.09 -16.47 -11.57
C ARG A 196 0.37 -16.39 -10.23
N TYR A 197 0.95 -15.68 -9.27
CA TYR A 197 0.32 -15.50 -7.96
C TYR A 197 -1.04 -14.80 -8.08
N PHE A 198 -1.14 -13.72 -8.86
CA PHE A 198 -2.42 -13.04 -9.07
C PHE A 198 -3.45 -13.98 -9.71
N TYR A 199 -3.03 -14.77 -10.71
CA TYR A 199 -3.91 -15.70 -11.38
C TYR A 199 -4.51 -16.74 -10.41
N ASP A 200 -3.65 -17.41 -9.64
CA ASP A 200 -4.06 -18.48 -8.73
C ASP A 200 -5.04 -17.99 -7.66
N ASN A 201 -4.89 -16.74 -7.21
CA ASN A 201 -5.67 -16.21 -6.10
C ASN A 201 -6.87 -15.34 -6.52
N LEU A 202 -6.81 -14.66 -7.67
CA LEU A 202 -7.74 -13.55 -7.98
C LEU A 202 -8.35 -13.59 -9.38
N ALA A 203 -7.89 -14.45 -10.31
CA ALA A 203 -8.41 -14.43 -11.69
C ALA A 203 -9.92 -14.67 -11.76
N LYS A 204 -10.46 -15.52 -10.87
CA LYS A 204 -11.91 -15.78 -10.79
C LYS A 204 -12.66 -14.60 -10.21
N ASP A 205 -12.15 -13.99 -9.13
CA ASP A 205 -12.81 -12.83 -8.52
C ASP A 205 -12.75 -11.58 -9.42
N LEU A 206 -11.75 -11.48 -10.30
CA LEU A 206 -11.67 -10.43 -11.31
C LEU A 206 -12.90 -10.43 -12.25
N LEU A 207 -13.59 -11.56 -12.45
CA LEU A 207 -14.84 -11.61 -13.23
C LEU A 207 -15.93 -10.70 -12.64
N LYS A 208 -15.92 -10.48 -11.32
CA LYS A 208 -16.88 -9.62 -10.62
C LYS A 208 -16.62 -8.13 -10.88
N VAL A 209 -15.47 -7.77 -11.44
CA VAL A 209 -15.04 -6.37 -11.62
C VAL A 209 -14.82 -6.04 -13.09
N ASN A 210 -14.14 -6.92 -13.82
CA ASN A 210 -13.77 -6.72 -15.22
C ASN A 210 -13.67 -8.06 -15.94
N LYS A 211 -14.78 -8.47 -16.54
CA LYS A 211 -14.91 -9.74 -17.25
C LYS A 211 -13.94 -9.84 -18.43
N PHE A 212 -13.70 -8.73 -19.13
CA PHE A 212 -12.77 -8.69 -20.27
C PHE A 212 -11.34 -9.08 -19.85
N LYS A 213 -10.84 -8.48 -18.76
CA LYS A 213 -9.50 -8.78 -18.26
C LYS A 213 -9.40 -10.17 -17.64
N ALA A 214 -10.43 -10.60 -16.92
CA ALA A 214 -10.49 -11.97 -16.42
C ALA A 214 -10.40 -12.99 -17.55
N ASN A 215 -11.13 -12.76 -18.66
CA ASN A 215 -11.09 -13.63 -19.84
C ASN A 215 -9.70 -13.69 -20.48
N ILE A 216 -8.95 -12.59 -20.51
CA ILE A 216 -7.54 -12.60 -20.96
C ILE A 216 -6.72 -13.57 -20.09
N LEU A 217 -6.85 -13.50 -18.76
CA LEU A 217 -6.07 -14.36 -17.86
C LEU A 217 -6.49 -15.83 -17.99
N LEU A 218 -7.80 -16.10 -18.02
CA LEU A 218 -8.35 -17.46 -18.08
C LEU A 218 -8.05 -18.14 -19.41
N HIS A 219 -8.15 -17.42 -20.54
CA HIS A 219 -7.83 -17.95 -21.86
C HIS A 219 -6.35 -18.30 -22.01
N ASN A 220 -5.46 -17.51 -21.40
CA ASN A 220 -4.01 -17.70 -21.48
C ASN A 220 -3.45 -18.48 -20.27
N ASN A 221 -4.28 -19.30 -19.61
CA ASN A 221 -3.89 -19.97 -18.37
C ASN A 221 -2.64 -20.86 -18.52
N GLU A 222 -2.47 -21.54 -19.66
CA GLU A 222 -1.33 -22.43 -19.91
C GLU A 222 0.00 -21.66 -19.91
N LEU A 223 -0.01 -20.41 -20.38
CA LEU A 223 1.14 -19.51 -20.34
C LEU A 223 1.47 -19.04 -18.92
N ILE A 224 0.50 -19.08 -18.01
CA ILE A 224 0.63 -18.60 -16.63
C ILE A 224 1.01 -19.75 -15.69
N ILE A 225 0.34 -20.90 -15.78
CA ILE A 225 0.49 -22.05 -14.87
C ILE A 225 1.89 -22.70 -14.96
N THR A 226 2.64 -22.42 -16.01
CA THR A 226 4.05 -22.86 -16.15
C THR A 226 5.05 -21.92 -15.47
N LYS A 227 4.60 -20.74 -15.00
CA LYS A 227 5.47 -19.72 -14.41
C LYS A 227 5.64 -19.91 -12.91
N ASN A 228 6.76 -19.38 -12.41
CA ASN A 228 7.15 -19.46 -11.00
C ASN A 228 6.51 -18.34 -10.16
N ILE A 229 6.17 -18.69 -8.93
CA ILE A 229 5.85 -17.74 -7.84
C ILE A 229 7.18 -17.32 -7.18
N ALA A 230 7.30 -16.05 -6.81
CA ALA A 230 8.53 -15.54 -6.20
C ALA A 230 8.79 -16.21 -4.84
N ARG A 231 10.04 -16.64 -4.60
CA ARG A 231 10.43 -17.34 -3.36
C ARG A 231 11.17 -16.45 -2.36
N GLU A 232 11.79 -15.37 -2.82
CA GLU A 232 12.65 -14.47 -2.04
C GLU A 232 12.03 -13.07 -1.90
N SER A 233 12.26 -12.41 -0.75
CA SER A 233 11.45 -11.28 -0.27
C SER A 233 12.12 -9.92 -0.18
N LYS A 234 13.45 -9.86 -0.25
CA LYS A 234 14.17 -8.68 0.25
C LYS A 234 13.95 -7.42 -0.62
N THR A 235 13.71 -7.58 -1.92
CA THR A 235 13.80 -6.47 -2.87
C THR A 235 12.64 -5.47 -2.85
N PHE A 236 11.41 -5.86 -2.53
CA PHE A 236 10.26 -4.95 -2.69
C PHE A 236 10.31 -3.76 -1.72
N ILE A 237 10.54 -4.06 -0.44
CA ILE A 237 10.55 -3.06 0.63
C ILE A 237 11.78 -2.15 0.49
N GLU A 238 12.94 -2.73 0.21
CA GLU A 238 14.18 -2.01 -0.08
C GLU A 238 14.01 -1.06 -1.27
N ARG A 239 13.37 -1.52 -2.35
CA ARG A 239 13.06 -0.71 -3.54
C ARG A 239 12.15 0.46 -3.21
N LEU A 240 11.07 0.22 -2.47
CA LEU A 240 10.10 1.28 -2.15
C LEU A 240 10.73 2.36 -1.26
N MET A 241 11.50 1.96 -0.25
CA MET A 241 12.22 2.90 0.61
C MET A 241 13.25 3.71 -0.15
N PHE A 242 14.03 3.04 -0.99
CA PHE A 242 14.98 3.72 -1.85
C PHE A 242 14.30 4.76 -2.74
N TYR A 243 13.16 4.41 -3.35
CA TYR A 243 12.41 5.34 -4.19
C TYR A 243 11.95 6.56 -3.40
N LYS A 244 11.43 6.34 -2.19
CA LYS A 244 11.01 7.39 -1.26
C LYS A 244 12.16 8.31 -0.86
N ASP A 245 13.34 7.77 -0.55
CA ASP A 245 14.45 8.52 0.05
C ASP A 245 15.42 9.13 -0.97
N LYS A 246 15.52 8.54 -2.17
CA LYS A 246 16.58 8.85 -3.15
C LYS A 246 16.10 9.22 -4.54
N VAL A 247 14.81 9.09 -4.84
CA VAL A 247 14.29 9.30 -6.21
C VAL A 247 13.17 10.33 -6.21
N LEU A 248 12.23 10.22 -5.27
CA LEU A 248 11.13 11.15 -5.15
C LEU A 248 11.65 12.57 -4.85
N ASN A 249 11.32 13.53 -5.72
CA ASN A 249 11.65 14.96 -5.59
C ASN A 249 13.15 15.35 -5.61
N GLN A 250 14.07 14.49 -6.05
CA GLN A 250 15.48 14.84 -6.21
C GLN A 250 15.85 15.00 -7.70
N GLN A 251 16.56 16.10 -8.04
CA GLN A 251 17.24 16.23 -9.34
C GLN A 251 18.57 15.48 -9.28
N ASN A 252 18.53 14.18 -9.54
CA ASN A 252 19.73 13.35 -9.51
C ASN A 252 20.56 13.56 -10.78
N THR A 253 21.86 13.74 -10.62
CA THR A 253 22.82 13.76 -11.73
C THR A 253 22.94 12.37 -12.39
N GLU A 254 23.38 12.30 -13.65
CA GLU A 254 23.56 11.01 -14.36
C GLU A 254 24.42 10.00 -13.59
N ARG A 255 25.46 10.47 -12.89
CA ARG A 255 26.36 9.65 -12.08
C ARG A 255 25.65 9.08 -10.84
N GLU A 256 24.81 9.87 -10.19
CA GLU A 256 23.98 9.40 -9.07
C GLU A 256 22.97 8.37 -9.57
N ILE A 257 22.31 8.61 -10.70
CA ILE A 257 21.37 7.64 -11.28
C ILE A 257 22.05 6.30 -11.63
N GLU A 258 23.29 6.32 -12.11
CA GLU A 258 24.04 5.09 -12.38
C GLU A 258 24.37 4.29 -11.09
N GLN A 259 24.77 4.97 -10.02
CA GLN A 259 24.97 4.34 -8.70
C GLN A 259 23.65 3.80 -8.14
N LEU A 260 22.57 4.57 -8.27
CA LEU A 260 21.22 4.21 -7.86
C LEU A 260 20.72 2.94 -8.59
N ARG A 261 21.07 2.76 -9.87
CA ARG A 261 20.76 1.55 -10.65
C ARG A 261 21.49 0.30 -10.16
N LYS A 262 22.76 0.44 -9.76
CA LYS A 262 23.58 -0.67 -9.23
C LYS A 262 23.02 -1.16 -7.90
N VAL A 263 22.67 -0.24 -6.98
CA VAL A 263 22.08 -0.57 -5.67
C VAL A 263 20.74 -1.32 -5.79
N LEU A 264 19.93 -0.98 -6.80
CA LEU A 264 18.62 -1.59 -7.00
C LEU A 264 18.64 -2.92 -7.79
N GLY A 265 19.82 -3.40 -8.19
CA GLY A 265 19.99 -4.64 -8.95
C GLY A 265 19.48 -4.54 -10.40
N PHE A 266 19.56 -3.35 -11.03
CA PHE A 266 19.34 -3.23 -12.48
C PHE A 266 20.56 -3.66 -13.30
N VAL A 267 21.71 -3.84 -12.65
CA VAL A 267 22.91 -4.48 -13.19
C VAL A 267 23.09 -5.78 -12.41
N TYR A 268 23.04 -6.93 -13.09
CA TYR A 268 23.24 -8.23 -12.47
C TYR A 268 24.71 -8.38 -12.04
N ASP A 269 24.92 -8.66 -10.76
CA ASP A 269 26.19 -9.14 -10.23
C ASP A 269 25.90 -10.43 -9.44
N GLU A 270 26.58 -11.52 -9.78
CA GLU A 270 26.17 -12.91 -9.48
C GLU A 270 26.52 -13.39 -8.05
N MET A 271 26.75 -12.51 -7.07
CA MET A 271 27.16 -12.94 -5.73
C MET A 271 26.44 -12.21 -4.60
N ILE A 272 25.23 -12.65 -4.22
CA ILE A 272 24.69 -12.38 -2.87
C ILE A 272 23.95 -13.61 -2.31
N ASP A 273 24.72 -14.35 -1.51
CA ASP A 273 24.47 -15.20 -0.34
C ASP A 273 23.05 -15.74 -0.03
N GLU A 274 22.98 -17.08 -0.02
CA GLU A 274 21.91 -17.90 0.54
C GLU A 274 22.02 -17.93 2.08
N ARG A 275 20.96 -17.52 2.81
CA ARG A 275 20.47 -18.20 4.04
C ARG A 275 19.27 -17.51 4.71
N VAL A 276 18.39 -18.39 5.22
CA VAL A 276 17.31 -18.25 6.21
C VAL A 276 15.89 -17.91 5.73
N LYS A 277 15.03 -18.94 5.86
CA LYS A 277 13.55 -18.97 5.77
C LYS A 277 12.88 -18.44 7.05
N ARG A 278 11.99 -17.45 6.91
CA ARG A 278 10.57 -17.41 7.37
C ARG A 278 10.03 -15.98 7.25
N ASN A 279 8.75 -15.87 6.89
CA ASN A 279 8.03 -14.65 6.53
C ASN A 279 7.71 -13.81 7.79
N GLN A 280 8.29 -12.60 7.91
CA GLN A 280 8.04 -11.56 8.93
C GLN A 280 8.34 -10.15 8.35
N GLY A 281 7.78 -9.80 7.19
CA GLY A 281 8.21 -8.63 6.40
C GLY A 281 8.19 -7.29 7.15
N ILE A 282 7.13 -7.02 7.93
CA ILE A 282 6.97 -5.75 8.66
C ILE A 282 7.89 -5.68 9.89
N VAL A 283 7.99 -6.76 10.67
CA VAL A 283 8.87 -6.85 11.84
C VAL A 283 10.35 -6.77 11.43
N GLN A 284 10.74 -7.42 10.34
CA GLN A 284 12.10 -7.29 9.80
C GLN A 284 12.36 -5.89 9.26
N TYR A 285 11.36 -5.25 8.64
CA TYR A 285 11.45 -3.85 8.23
C TYR A 285 11.67 -2.91 9.41
N VAL A 286 10.81 -2.98 10.44
CA VAL A 286 10.92 -2.12 11.62
C VAL A 286 12.26 -2.36 12.32
N ARG A 287 12.70 -3.62 12.45
CA ARG A 287 14.03 -3.95 12.99
C ARG A 287 15.15 -3.31 12.19
N ALA A 288 15.15 -3.50 10.87
CA ALA A 288 16.23 -3.04 10.02
C ALA A 288 16.32 -1.51 9.95
N PHE A 289 15.18 -0.82 9.85
CA PHE A 289 15.15 0.57 9.37
C PHE A 289 14.64 1.61 10.38
N PHE A 290 13.98 1.23 11.47
CA PHE A 290 13.71 2.21 12.53
C PHE A 290 14.99 2.46 13.31
N ASP A 291 15.17 3.68 13.82
CA ASP A 291 16.27 3.98 14.72
C ASP A 291 16.23 3.05 15.94
N ASP A 292 17.41 2.67 16.44
CA ASP A 292 17.50 1.84 17.63
C ASP A 292 17.23 2.68 18.88
N GLU A 293 15.98 3.12 19.06
CA GLU A 293 15.54 3.90 20.21
C GLU A 293 14.36 3.23 20.92
N CYS A 294 14.28 3.39 22.24
CA CYS A 294 13.10 2.97 22.99
C CYS A 294 12.07 4.11 23.06
N ALA A 295 10.89 3.91 22.48
CA ALA A 295 9.83 4.92 22.47
C ALA A 295 9.34 5.31 23.88
N CYS A 296 9.48 4.46 24.90
CA CYS A 296 9.06 4.78 26.27
C CYS A 296 10.08 5.64 27.05
N CYS A 297 11.36 5.29 26.99
CA CYS A 297 12.32 5.81 27.98
C CYS A 297 13.57 6.46 27.37
N LYS A 298 13.60 6.71 26.05
CA LYS A 298 14.76 7.30 25.37
C LYS A 298 15.26 8.61 25.99
N ASN A 299 14.36 9.42 26.54
CA ASN A 299 14.69 10.69 27.18
C ASN A 299 15.02 10.57 28.68
N ILE A 300 14.98 9.37 29.25
CA ILE A 300 15.17 9.12 30.70
C ILE A 300 16.47 8.36 30.95
N TYR A 301 16.74 7.33 30.14
CA TYR A 301 17.92 6.49 30.29
C TYR A 301 18.66 6.36 28.95
N PRO A 302 20.00 6.33 28.97
CA PRO A 302 20.79 5.97 27.80
C PRO A 302 20.48 4.53 27.37
N LEU A 303 20.71 4.19 26.10
CA LEU A 303 20.26 2.92 25.54
C LEU A 303 21.10 1.73 26.03
N GLU A 304 22.40 1.94 26.14
CA GLU A 304 23.40 0.97 26.58
C GLU A 304 23.21 0.52 28.03
N SER A 305 22.50 1.30 28.87
CA SER A 305 22.23 0.93 30.27
C SER A 305 20.98 0.06 30.44
N ARG A 306 20.19 -0.14 29.38
CA ARG A 306 18.87 -0.79 29.44
C ARG A 306 18.67 -1.92 28.46
N THR A 307 19.66 -2.19 27.61
CA THR A 307 19.65 -3.34 26.71
C THR A 307 21.08 -3.73 26.29
N PHE A 308 21.20 -4.88 25.63
CA PHE A 308 22.44 -5.45 25.15
C PHE A 308 22.55 -5.35 23.63
N LYS A 309 23.76 -5.48 23.09
CA LYS A 309 23.97 -5.54 21.63
C LYS A 309 23.65 -6.93 21.08
N TYR A 310 23.23 -7.00 19.81
CA TYR A 310 23.13 -8.28 19.12
C TYR A 310 24.51 -8.92 18.98
N ARG A 311 24.54 -10.25 19.02
CA ARG A 311 25.79 -11.01 18.85
C ARG A 311 26.42 -10.65 17.49
N HIS A 312 27.68 -10.22 17.50
CA HIS A 312 28.42 -9.78 16.31
C HIS A 312 27.83 -8.55 15.60
N SER A 313 27.18 -7.63 16.33
CA SER A 313 26.65 -6.38 15.79
C SER A 313 26.85 -5.22 16.76
N GLU A 314 27.01 -4.02 16.23
CA GLU A 314 27.00 -2.79 17.02
C GLU A 314 25.58 -2.33 17.40
N ARG A 315 24.54 -2.98 16.85
CA ARG A 315 23.14 -2.62 17.10
C ARG A 315 22.63 -3.15 18.43
N PHE A 316 21.76 -2.36 19.06
CA PHE A 316 21.12 -2.71 20.32
C PHE A 316 19.88 -3.58 20.13
N TYR A 317 19.68 -4.53 21.04
CA TYR A 317 18.51 -5.41 21.07
C TYR A 317 17.30 -4.62 21.56
N LEU A 318 16.27 -4.52 20.71
CA LEU A 318 14.99 -3.90 21.03
C LEU A 318 13.87 -4.81 20.54
N GLU A 319 12.77 -4.80 21.28
CA GLU A 319 11.58 -5.58 21.00
C GLU A 319 10.57 -4.70 20.28
N ILE A 320 9.92 -5.27 19.26
CA ILE A 320 8.86 -4.58 18.53
C ILE A 320 7.56 -4.78 19.30
N HIS A 321 6.87 -3.67 19.54
CA HIS A 321 5.63 -3.61 20.29
C HIS A 321 4.52 -2.99 19.45
N HIS A 322 3.36 -3.65 19.40
CA HIS A 322 2.13 -3.06 18.88
C HIS A 322 1.54 -2.12 19.94
N VAL A 323 1.44 -0.83 19.64
CA VAL A 323 0.92 0.17 20.57
C VAL A 323 -0.52 -0.15 20.94
N ILE A 324 -1.36 -0.48 19.96
CA ILE A 324 -2.69 -1.03 20.22
C ILE A 324 -2.64 -2.54 19.95
N SER A 325 -2.85 -3.35 20.99
CA SER A 325 -2.84 -4.81 20.88
C SER A 325 -4.25 -5.35 20.62
N PHE A 326 -4.45 -6.02 19.48
CA PHE A 326 -5.73 -6.65 19.13
C PHE A 326 -5.61 -8.18 19.18
N SER A 327 -6.16 -8.80 20.22
CA SER A 327 -5.92 -10.21 20.58
C SER A 327 -6.50 -11.28 19.70
N VAL A 328 -7.32 -10.91 18.74
CA VAL A 328 -8.12 -11.89 17.99
C VAL A 328 -8.08 -11.61 16.49
N ASP A 329 -7.56 -10.44 16.09
CA ASP A 329 -7.70 -9.96 14.72
C ASP A 329 -6.33 -9.45 14.26
N HIS A 330 -5.72 -10.18 13.32
CA HIS A 330 -4.46 -9.80 12.67
C HIS A 330 -4.60 -8.52 11.81
N THR A 331 -5.83 -7.99 11.74
CA THR A 331 -6.32 -6.86 10.94
C THR A 331 -5.62 -5.53 11.17
N LEU A 332 -4.66 -5.42 12.10
CA LEU A 332 -3.95 -4.17 12.40
C LEU A 332 -2.45 -4.34 12.67
N ASP A 333 -1.81 -5.35 12.06
CA ASP A 333 -0.35 -5.43 11.94
C ASP A 333 0.15 -4.37 10.93
N GLN A 334 -0.06 -3.08 11.26
CA GLN A 334 0.38 -1.93 10.48
C GLN A 334 1.66 -1.39 11.06
N ILE A 335 2.53 -0.92 10.18
CA ILE A 335 3.82 -0.34 10.52
C ILE A 335 3.72 0.85 11.49
N ASP A 336 2.68 1.67 11.37
CA ASP A 336 2.48 2.83 12.24
C ASP A 336 2.00 2.43 13.63
N ASN A 337 1.45 1.23 13.80
CA ASN A 337 1.10 0.69 15.11
C ASN A 337 2.33 0.11 15.84
N LEU A 338 3.52 0.11 15.21
CA LEU A 338 4.71 -0.54 15.74
C LEU A 338 5.71 0.47 16.30
N VAL A 339 6.25 0.17 17.47
CA VAL A 339 7.36 0.91 18.08
C VAL A 339 8.44 -0.06 18.58
N LYS A 340 9.67 0.44 18.71
CA LYS A 340 10.76 -0.28 19.36
C LYS A 340 10.81 0.05 20.85
N LEU A 341 10.92 -0.97 21.69
CA LEU A 341 11.02 -0.86 23.14
C LEU A 341 12.20 -1.67 23.68
N CYS A 342 12.84 -1.19 24.75
CA CYS A 342 13.80 -2.02 25.47
C CYS A 342 13.05 -3.17 26.18
N PRO A 343 13.72 -4.29 26.50
CA PRO A 343 13.07 -5.45 27.10
C PRO A 343 12.32 -5.11 28.40
N ALA A 344 12.88 -4.19 29.21
CA ALA A 344 12.25 -3.74 30.45
C ALA A 344 10.92 -3.00 30.20
N CYS A 345 10.90 -2.01 29.30
CA CYS A 345 9.69 -1.27 28.96
C CYS A 345 8.65 -2.14 28.25
N HIS A 346 9.09 -3.01 27.33
CA HIS A 346 8.18 -3.94 26.66
C HIS A 346 7.49 -4.87 27.66
N ARG A 347 8.25 -5.41 28.63
CA ARG A 347 7.69 -6.25 29.68
C ARG A 347 6.78 -5.48 30.64
N ALA A 348 7.10 -4.22 30.94
CA ALA A 348 6.26 -3.37 31.77
C ALA A 348 4.89 -3.07 31.13
N LEU A 349 4.80 -3.02 29.80
CA LEU A 349 3.54 -2.83 29.06
C LEU A 349 2.71 -4.11 28.89
N THR A 350 3.13 -5.23 29.47
CA THR A 350 2.24 -6.40 29.59
C THR A 350 1.09 -6.08 30.56
N LYS A 351 -0.17 -6.38 30.24
CA LYS A 351 -1.34 -6.02 31.07
C LYS A 351 -1.18 -6.52 32.51
N ASN A 352 -1.44 -5.63 33.46
CA ASN A 352 -1.31 -5.88 34.90
C ASN A 352 0.09 -6.33 35.36
N ARG A 353 1.14 -6.11 34.56
CA ARG A 353 2.52 -6.50 34.91
C ARG A 353 3.27 -5.45 35.72
N ALA A 354 2.83 -4.19 35.63
CA ALA A 354 3.34 -3.07 36.40
C ALA A 354 2.17 -2.22 36.89
N ASP A 355 2.45 -1.23 37.75
CA ASP A 355 1.46 -0.28 38.24
C ASP A 355 0.75 0.43 37.07
N GLU A 356 -0.58 0.55 37.13
CA GLU A 356 -1.39 1.15 36.08
C GLU A 356 -0.93 2.58 35.75
N THR A 357 -0.60 3.38 36.76
CA THR A 357 -0.10 4.74 36.56
C THR A 357 1.20 4.73 35.77
N TYR A 358 2.11 3.80 36.11
CA TYR A 358 3.37 3.64 35.39
C TYR A 358 3.15 3.16 33.94
N GLN A 359 2.25 2.21 33.70
CA GLN A 359 1.91 1.76 32.34
C GLN A 359 1.35 2.90 31.49
N LYS A 360 0.45 3.71 32.05
CA LYS A 360 -0.10 4.90 31.39
C LYS A 360 0.97 5.95 31.10
N GLN A 361 1.94 6.14 32.00
CA GLN A 361 3.10 7.02 31.74
C GLN A 361 3.95 6.51 30.56
N LEU A 362 4.20 5.20 30.48
CA LEU A 362 4.94 4.59 29.37
C LEU A 362 4.19 4.75 28.03
N ILE A 363 2.86 4.58 28.03
CA ILE A 363 2.01 4.82 26.86
C ILE A 363 2.08 6.30 26.45
N SER A 364 1.94 7.22 27.41
CA SER A 364 2.06 8.66 27.13
C SER A 364 3.41 9.01 26.50
N ALA A 365 4.50 8.41 27.00
CA ALA A 365 5.82 8.63 26.44
C ALA A 365 5.94 8.09 25.00
N ILE A 366 5.34 6.93 24.69
CA ILE A 366 5.25 6.42 23.31
C ILE A 366 4.56 7.44 22.41
N LEU A 367 3.40 7.97 22.80
CA LEU A 367 2.63 8.92 21.98
C LEU A 367 3.38 10.24 21.71
N VAL A 368 4.25 10.66 22.64
CA VAL A 368 5.12 11.83 22.46
C VAL A 368 6.31 11.50 21.55
N ASN A 369 6.95 10.35 21.77
CA ASN A 369 8.21 10.00 21.12
C ASN A 369 8.04 9.34 19.75
N ALA A 370 6.83 8.85 19.43
CA ALA A 370 6.48 8.23 18.16
C ALA A 370 5.23 8.91 17.56
N PRO A 371 5.36 10.10 16.96
CA PRO A 371 4.23 10.87 16.43
C PRO A 371 3.38 10.10 15.42
N LYS A 372 3.99 9.26 14.58
CA LYS A 372 3.27 8.41 13.62
C LYS A 372 2.38 7.38 14.31
N ALA A 373 2.85 6.80 15.41
CA ALA A 373 2.06 5.88 16.21
C ALA A 373 0.93 6.59 16.94
N LYS A 374 1.16 7.83 17.41
CA LYS A 374 0.10 8.69 17.93
C LYS A 374 -0.97 8.96 16.87
N GLU A 375 -0.59 9.40 15.68
CA GLU A 375 -1.50 9.66 14.57
C GLU A 375 -2.31 8.41 14.21
N PHE A 376 -1.66 7.24 14.15
CA PHE A 376 -2.34 5.97 13.96
C PHE A 376 -3.39 5.71 15.04
N CYS A 377 -3.01 5.87 16.32
CA CYS A 377 -3.95 5.66 17.42
C CYS A 377 -5.14 6.62 17.36
N LEU A 378 -4.91 7.88 16.99
CA LEU A 378 -5.95 8.91 16.86
C LEU A 378 -6.94 8.67 15.70
N ASN A 379 -6.65 7.72 14.80
CA ASN A 379 -7.66 7.26 13.84
C ASN A 379 -8.78 6.46 14.52
N PHE A 380 -8.59 5.98 15.75
CA PHE A 380 -9.53 5.11 16.46
C PHE A 380 -10.12 5.73 17.72
N THR A 381 -9.59 6.86 18.18
CA THR A 381 -9.99 7.53 19.42
C THR A 381 -9.60 9.01 19.37
N ASP A 382 -10.18 9.83 20.25
CA ASP A 382 -9.77 11.22 20.45
C ASP A 382 -8.52 11.34 21.36
N GLU A 383 -7.92 12.53 21.40
CA GLU A 383 -6.72 12.81 22.21
C GLU A 383 -6.96 12.60 23.71
N ASN A 384 -8.16 12.90 24.21
CA ASN A 384 -8.48 12.84 25.64
C ASN A 384 -8.54 11.38 26.13
N ASN A 385 -8.98 10.47 25.27
CA ASN A 385 -9.20 9.06 25.58
C ASN A 385 -8.06 8.14 25.10
N CYS A 386 -7.12 8.64 24.30
CA CYS A 386 -6.11 7.83 23.60
C CYS A 386 -5.27 6.93 24.55
N ILE A 387 -4.80 7.48 25.67
CA ILE A 387 -4.00 6.71 26.65
C ILE A 387 -4.83 5.59 27.27
N GLN A 388 -6.07 5.88 27.67
CA GLN A 388 -6.96 4.89 28.27
C GLN A 388 -7.33 3.81 27.25
N PHE A 389 -7.64 4.21 26.01
CA PHE A 389 -7.98 3.33 24.91
C PHE A 389 -6.88 2.29 24.63
N ILE A 390 -5.62 2.72 24.67
CA ILE A 390 -4.44 1.84 24.53
C ILE A 390 -4.27 0.96 25.76
N TYR A 391 -4.34 1.53 26.96
CA TYR A 391 -4.18 0.81 28.22
C TYR A 391 -5.14 -0.38 28.35
N ASP A 392 -6.42 -0.16 28.04
CA ASP A 392 -7.45 -1.19 28.15
C ASP A 392 -7.17 -2.41 27.25
N ARG A 393 -6.42 -2.17 26.16
CA ARG A 393 -6.03 -3.13 25.14
C ARG A 393 -4.62 -3.71 25.33
N LEU A 394 -3.88 -3.38 26.39
CA LEU A 394 -2.63 -4.09 26.70
C LEU A 394 -2.89 -5.60 26.86
N ARG A 395 -1.84 -6.42 26.74
CA ARG A 395 -1.92 -7.88 26.93
C ARG A 395 -0.98 -8.41 27.97
#